data_AF-A0A3P2EG71-F1
#
_entry.id   AF-A0A3P2EG71-F1
#
_cell.length_a   1.000
_cell.length_b   1.000
_cell.length_c   1.000
_cell.angle_alpha   90.00
_cell.angle_beta   90.00
_cell.angle_gamma   90.00
#
_symmetry.space_group_name_H-M   'P 1'
#
loop_
_entity.id
_entity.type
_entity.pdbx_description
1 polymer ?
#
loop_
_entity_poly.entity_id
_entity_poly.type
_entity_poly.pdbx_seq_one_letter_code
_entity_poly.pdbx_strand_id
1 'polypeptide(L)'
;MEQLSYTYSNLLECITYSDLMENKSLIDYSARVLASKSAQRKAAEKSFLEDGVKEINISGKKGIKFKTIEDKLISRLLVRNLKKSYKISRVNRHDIIKNLIINLKDGSPYNIARLDIKSFYDSIDFKVLLDKIVSDGKVSRYDINLLYKFKDSLDQKMISGLPRGISLSATLAELCLQEIDSFFLKEKDVFYYSRFVDDILIIHHGGNNKTVHY
;
A
#
# COMPACT_ATOMS: atom_id res chain seq x y z
N MET A 1 -13.23 15.31 -7.30
CA MET A 1 -12.40 14.15 -6.89
C MET A 1 -12.12 13.35 -8.16
N GLU A 2 -10.90 13.40 -8.69
CA GLU A 2 -10.59 12.89 -10.03
C GLU A 2 -10.14 11.42 -9.96
N GLN A 3 -11.02 10.54 -9.46
CA GLN A 3 -10.76 9.09 -9.42
C GLN A 3 -11.14 8.42 -10.74
N LEU A 4 -10.43 7.36 -11.08
CA LEU A 4 -10.70 6.57 -12.28
C LEU A 4 -11.92 5.68 -12.04
N SER A 5 -12.84 5.68 -12.99
CA SER A 5 -13.97 4.75 -13.03
C SER A 5 -13.52 3.36 -13.48
N TYR A 6 -14.24 2.31 -13.07
CA TYR A 6 -13.95 0.91 -13.40
C TYR A 6 -14.43 0.53 -14.81
N THR A 7 -14.10 1.34 -15.80
CA THR A 7 -14.36 1.05 -17.22
C THR A 7 -13.35 0.02 -17.74
N TYR A 8 -13.72 -0.71 -18.80
CA TYR A 8 -12.78 -1.65 -19.43
C TYR A 8 -11.47 -0.98 -19.83
N SER A 9 -11.49 0.28 -20.30
CA SER A 9 -10.28 1.00 -20.72
C SER A 9 -9.32 1.21 -19.56
N ASN A 10 -9.82 1.67 -18.41
CA ASN A 10 -8.98 1.88 -17.22
C ASN A 10 -8.47 0.56 -16.62
N LEU A 11 -9.28 -0.50 -16.70
CA LEU A 11 -8.91 -1.84 -16.26
C LEU A 11 -7.89 -2.51 -17.19
N LEU A 12 -7.97 -2.24 -18.50
CA LEU A 12 -7.03 -2.72 -19.51
C LEU A 12 -5.61 -2.20 -19.23
N GLU A 13 -5.50 -0.92 -18.83
CA GLU A 13 -4.23 -0.32 -18.40
C GLU A 13 -3.65 -0.96 -17.13
N CYS A 14 -4.46 -1.72 -16.37
CA CYS A 14 -3.99 -2.41 -15.18
C CYS A 14 -3.36 -3.78 -15.48
N ILE A 15 -3.40 -4.25 -16.74
CA ILE A 15 -2.67 -5.46 -17.16
C ILE A 15 -1.18 -5.15 -17.24
N THR A 16 -0.38 -6.01 -16.62
CA THR A 16 1.06 -5.86 -16.49
C THR A 16 1.80 -6.99 -17.17
N TYR A 17 3.08 -6.79 -17.50
CA TYR A 17 3.92 -7.83 -18.09
C TYR A 17 3.92 -9.15 -17.29
N SER A 18 3.88 -9.10 -15.96
CA SER A 18 3.81 -10.31 -15.13
C SER A 18 2.54 -11.13 -15.39
N ASP A 19 1.42 -10.51 -15.75
CA ASP A 19 0.20 -11.26 -16.07
C ASP A 19 0.32 -11.99 -17.40
N LEU A 20 1.01 -11.40 -18.39
CA LEU A 20 1.30 -12.06 -19.66
C LEU A 20 2.22 -13.28 -19.48
N MET A 21 3.14 -13.18 -18.53
CA MET A 21 4.05 -14.28 -18.21
C MET A 21 3.34 -15.40 -17.45
N GLU A 22 2.42 -15.07 -16.54
CA GLU A 22 1.61 -16.05 -15.80
C GLU A 22 0.53 -16.69 -16.69
N ASN A 23 -0.07 -15.93 -17.60
CA ASN A 23 -1.07 -16.42 -18.53
C ASN A 23 -0.76 -15.96 -19.97
N LYS A 24 -0.18 -16.87 -20.76
CA LYS A 24 0.19 -16.62 -22.16
C LYS A 24 -0.99 -16.24 -23.06
N SER A 25 -2.23 -16.56 -22.70
CA SER A 25 -3.39 -16.15 -23.49
C SER A 25 -3.54 -14.62 -23.53
N LEU A 26 -3.08 -13.92 -22.49
CA LEU A 26 -3.09 -12.45 -22.42
C LEU A 26 -2.05 -11.79 -23.34
N ILE A 27 -1.21 -12.56 -24.04
CA ILE A 27 -0.37 -12.00 -25.10
C ILE A 27 -1.24 -11.46 -26.23
N ASP A 28 -2.34 -12.14 -26.55
CA ASP A 28 -3.32 -11.63 -27.50
C ASP A 28 -4.08 -10.41 -26.94
N TYR A 29 -4.17 -9.35 -27.73
CA TYR A 29 -4.85 -8.13 -27.34
C TYR A 29 -6.36 -8.35 -27.19
N SER A 30 -6.98 -9.21 -28.00
CA SER A 30 -8.42 -9.49 -27.89
C SER A 30 -8.74 -10.15 -26.54
N ALA A 31 -7.90 -11.09 -26.09
CA ALA A 31 -8.00 -11.71 -24.77
C ALA A 31 -7.85 -10.69 -23.62
N ARG A 32 -6.97 -9.69 -23.76
CA ARG A 32 -6.85 -8.59 -22.76
C ARG A 32 -8.12 -7.75 -22.67
N VAL A 33 -8.72 -7.43 -23.82
CA VAL A 33 -9.99 -6.67 -23.88
C VAL A 33 -11.11 -7.47 -23.22
N LEU A 34 -11.20 -8.78 -23.50
CA LEU A 34 -12.19 -9.66 -22.88
C LEU A 34 -12.02 -9.73 -21.36
N ALA A 35 -10.80 -9.93 -20.86
CA ALA A 35 -10.51 -9.94 -19.43
C ALA A 35 -10.87 -8.60 -18.76
N SER A 36 -10.62 -7.47 -19.42
CA SER A 36 -10.93 -6.14 -18.89
C SER A 36 -12.43 -5.85 -18.86
N LYS A 37 -13.17 -6.32 -19.88
CA LYS A 37 -14.66 -6.27 -19.89
C LYS A 37 -15.27 -7.18 -18.83
N SER A 38 -14.70 -8.39 -18.65
CA SER A 38 -15.07 -9.30 -17.57
C SER A 38 -14.88 -8.64 -16.20
N ALA A 39 -13.72 -8.00 -15.99
CA ALA A 39 -13.43 -7.26 -14.76
C ALA A 39 -14.38 -6.08 -14.54
N GLN A 40 -14.72 -5.31 -15.59
CA GLN A 40 -15.71 -4.23 -15.49
C GLN A 40 -17.08 -4.76 -15.04
N ARG A 41 -17.54 -5.88 -15.63
CA ARG A 41 -18.80 -6.52 -15.26
C ARG A 41 -18.78 -7.01 -13.82
N LYS A 42 -17.72 -7.72 -13.40
CA LYS A 42 -17.53 -8.19 -12.02
C LYS A 42 -17.56 -7.03 -11.02
N ALA A 43 -16.91 -5.92 -11.36
CA ALA A 43 -16.93 -4.71 -10.55
C ALA A 43 -18.36 -4.11 -10.47
N ALA A 44 -19.07 -3.99 -11.58
CA ALA A 44 -20.44 -3.46 -11.62
C ALA A 44 -21.43 -4.32 -10.82
N GLU A 45 -21.28 -5.64 -10.88
CA GLU A 45 -22.06 -6.64 -10.13
C GLU A 45 -21.69 -6.70 -8.64
N LYS A 46 -20.66 -5.96 -8.20
CA LYS A 46 -20.14 -5.95 -6.81
C LYS A 46 -19.66 -7.33 -6.34
N SER A 47 -19.20 -8.16 -7.27
CA SER A 47 -18.67 -9.51 -7.04
C SER A 47 -17.13 -9.55 -6.88
N PHE A 48 -16.50 -8.42 -6.59
CA PHE A 48 -15.07 -8.37 -6.25
C PHE A 48 -14.76 -9.33 -5.09
N LEU A 49 -13.81 -10.25 -5.33
CA LEU A 49 -13.39 -11.31 -4.40
C LEU A 49 -14.48 -12.33 -4.02
N GLU A 50 -15.53 -12.50 -4.83
CA GLU A 50 -16.55 -13.53 -4.60
C GLU A 50 -15.94 -14.96 -4.64
N ASP A 51 -14.95 -15.19 -5.51
CA ASP A 51 -14.19 -16.46 -5.55
C ASP A 51 -13.24 -16.62 -4.36
N GLY A 52 -13.07 -15.59 -3.53
CA GLY A 52 -12.11 -15.50 -2.44
C GLY A 52 -10.65 -15.39 -2.90
N VAL A 53 -9.75 -15.43 -1.93
CA VAL A 53 -8.29 -15.31 -2.14
C VAL A 53 -7.56 -16.64 -1.97
N LYS A 54 -6.40 -16.78 -2.62
CA LYS A 54 -5.48 -17.91 -2.42
C LYS A 54 -4.45 -17.53 -1.37
N GLU A 55 -4.39 -18.26 -0.28
CA GLU A 55 -3.36 -18.10 0.74
C GLU A 55 -2.01 -18.65 0.24
N ILE A 56 -0.94 -17.94 0.59
CA ILE A 56 0.44 -18.30 0.30
C ILE A 56 1.32 -18.01 1.51
N ASN A 57 2.51 -18.62 1.56
CA ASN A 57 3.53 -18.28 2.53
C ASN A 57 4.60 -17.41 1.87
N ILE A 58 4.92 -16.27 2.48
CA ILE A 58 6.01 -15.40 2.05
C ILE A 58 6.96 -15.25 3.24
N SER A 59 8.14 -15.85 3.14
CA SER A 59 9.20 -15.76 4.16
C SER A 59 8.73 -16.14 5.56
N GLY A 60 7.94 -17.21 5.69
CA GLY A 60 7.39 -17.69 6.97
C GLY A 60 6.13 -16.97 7.43
N LYS A 61 5.67 -15.93 6.72
CA LYS A 61 4.48 -15.13 7.06
C LYS A 61 3.31 -15.40 6.10
N LYS A 62 2.08 -15.17 6.58
CA LYS A 62 0.87 -15.30 5.77
C LYS A 62 0.82 -14.23 4.68
N GLY A 63 0.54 -14.66 3.46
CA GLY A 63 0.29 -13.79 2.32
C GLY A 63 -0.89 -14.29 1.50
N ILE A 64 -1.29 -13.51 0.51
CA ILE A 64 -2.37 -13.87 -0.42
C ILE A 64 -1.99 -13.58 -1.86
N LYS A 65 -2.70 -14.25 -2.77
CA LYS A 65 -2.80 -13.93 -4.19
C LYS A 65 -4.27 -13.92 -4.61
N PHE A 66 -4.59 -13.06 -5.57
CA PHE A 66 -5.89 -13.10 -6.24
C PHE A 66 -6.01 -14.34 -7.12
N LYS A 67 -7.18 -14.99 -7.09
CA LYS A 67 -7.44 -16.21 -7.87
C LYS A 67 -7.67 -15.90 -9.35
N THR A 68 -8.35 -14.79 -9.65
CA THR A 68 -8.71 -14.41 -11.01
C THR A 68 -7.97 -13.15 -11.46
N ILE A 69 -7.86 -12.96 -12.78
CA ILE A 69 -7.27 -11.74 -13.36
C ILE A 69 -8.15 -10.53 -13.08
N GLU A 70 -9.47 -10.70 -13.08
CA GLU A 70 -10.45 -9.65 -12.80
C GLU A 70 -10.20 -9.00 -11.44
N ASP A 71 -10.04 -9.81 -10.39
CA ASP A 71 -9.77 -9.29 -9.05
C ASP A 71 -8.41 -8.59 -8.99
N LYS A 72 -7.39 -9.06 -9.74
CA LYS A 72 -6.11 -8.34 -9.87
C LYS A 72 -6.31 -6.97 -10.51
N LEU A 73 -7.10 -6.86 -11.58
CA LEU A 73 -7.32 -5.60 -12.29
C LEU A 73 -8.11 -4.61 -11.44
N ILE A 74 -9.20 -5.06 -10.81
CA ILE A 74 -10.00 -4.25 -9.88
C ILE A 74 -9.11 -3.75 -8.73
N SER A 75 -8.33 -4.63 -8.11
CA SER A 75 -7.42 -4.27 -7.02
C SER A 75 -6.35 -3.26 -7.45
N ARG A 76 -5.78 -3.40 -8.65
CA ARG A 76 -4.78 -2.45 -9.17
C ARG A 76 -5.38 -1.08 -9.47
N LEU A 77 -6.60 -1.02 -10.01
CA LEU A 77 -7.28 0.25 -10.23
C LEU A 77 -7.63 0.93 -8.89
N LEU A 78 -8.10 0.17 -7.91
CA LEU A 78 -8.29 0.64 -6.53
C LEU A 78 -7.00 1.22 -5.95
N VAL A 79 -5.87 0.54 -6.13
CA VAL A 79 -4.55 1.05 -5.73
C VAL A 79 -4.21 2.37 -6.42
N ARG A 80 -4.47 2.51 -7.73
CA ARG A 80 -4.24 3.78 -8.46
C ARG A 80 -5.08 4.90 -7.86
N ASN A 81 -6.37 4.65 -7.58
CA ASN A 81 -7.26 5.63 -6.96
C ASN A 81 -6.81 6.02 -5.55
N LEU A 82 -6.46 5.05 -4.70
CA LEU A 82 -5.94 5.32 -3.35
C LEU A 82 -4.67 6.15 -3.37
N LYS A 83 -3.70 5.78 -4.23
CA LYS A 83 -2.46 6.55 -4.37
C LYS A 83 -2.71 7.98 -4.81
N LYS A 84 -3.64 8.19 -5.74
CA LYS A 84 -4.02 9.53 -6.20
C LYS A 84 -4.71 10.33 -5.09
N SER A 85 -5.69 9.74 -4.41
CA SER A 85 -6.44 10.38 -3.32
C SER A 85 -5.58 10.78 -2.13
N TYR A 86 -4.60 9.95 -1.75
CA TYR A 86 -3.72 10.18 -0.60
C TYR A 86 -2.34 10.73 -0.97
N LYS A 87 -2.10 11.02 -2.26
CA LYS A 87 -0.81 11.47 -2.80
C LYS A 87 0.35 10.57 -2.36
N ILE A 88 0.12 9.25 -2.33
CA ILE A 88 1.11 8.27 -1.91
C ILE A 88 2.13 8.11 -3.04
N SER A 89 3.36 8.56 -2.79
CA SER A 89 4.51 8.38 -3.68
C SER A 89 5.43 7.29 -3.15
N ARG A 90 6.24 6.70 -4.04
CA ARG A 90 7.32 5.81 -3.61
C ARG A 90 8.55 6.65 -3.31
N VAL A 91 9.13 6.44 -2.14
CA VAL A 91 10.44 6.98 -1.82
C VAL A 91 11.50 6.12 -2.50
N ASN A 92 12.45 6.76 -3.18
CA ASN A 92 13.56 6.09 -3.85
C ASN A 92 14.69 5.82 -2.84
N ARG A 93 15.11 4.57 -2.73
CA ARG A 93 16.19 4.17 -1.81
C ARG A 93 17.51 4.91 -2.07
N HIS A 94 17.84 5.20 -3.32
CA HIS A 94 19.05 5.95 -3.66
C HIS A 94 18.98 7.38 -3.16
N ASP A 95 17.79 8.01 -3.26
CA ASP A 95 17.58 9.38 -2.78
C ASP A 95 17.63 9.43 -1.25
N ILE A 96 17.10 8.42 -0.56
CA ILE A 96 17.26 8.27 0.90
C ILE A 96 18.75 8.24 1.26
N ILE A 97 19.52 7.32 0.65
CA ILE A 97 20.95 7.16 0.96
C ILE A 97 21.73 8.44 0.65
N LYS A 98 21.48 9.07 -0.49
CA LYS A 98 22.15 10.32 -0.89
C LYS A 98 21.86 11.44 0.12
N ASN A 99 20.59 11.64 0.47
CA ASN A 99 20.21 12.69 1.41
C ASN A 99 20.75 12.41 2.81
N LEU A 100 20.77 11.15 3.24
CA LEU A 100 21.38 10.75 4.50
C LEU A 100 22.86 11.15 4.55
N ILE A 101 23.65 10.82 3.53
CA ILE A 101 25.08 11.18 3.46
C ILE A 101 25.28 12.69 3.53
N ILE A 102 24.43 13.48 2.87
CA ILE A 102 24.51 14.95 2.90
C ILE A 102 24.29 15.46 4.33
N ASN A 103 23.22 15.00 4.99
CA ASN A 103 22.89 15.45 6.35
C ASN A 103 23.96 15.04 7.38
N LEU A 104 24.57 13.86 7.23
CA LEU A 104 25.65 13.40 8.13
C LEU A 104 26.94 14.21 7.98
N LYS A 105 27.15 14.87 6.84
CA LYS A 105 28.35 15.66 6.54
C LYS A 105 28.25 17.14 6.97
N ASP A 106 27.09 17.58 7.44
CA ASP A 106 26.84 18.99 7.80
C ASP A 106 27.65 19.46 9.03
N GLY A 107 28.24 18.55 9.80
CA GLY A 107 29.17 18.87 10.91
C GLY A 107 28.50 19.33 12.22
N SER A 108 27.19 19.55 12.20
CA SER A 108 26.36 19.86 13.37
C SER A 108 26.28 18.67 14.34
N PRO A 109 26.28 18.87 15.69
CA PRO A 109 26.07 17.78 16.64
C PRO A 109 24.70 17.13 16.48
N TYR A 110 24.67 15.80 16.40
CA TYR A 110 23.45 15.05 16.12
C TYR A 110 23.36 13.71 16.85
N ASN A 111 22.13 13.23 16.99
CA ASN A 111 21.80 11.86 17.36
C ASN A 111 21.08 11.18 16.21
N ILE A 112 21.30 9.87 16.06
CA ILE A 112 20.61 9.03 15.08
C ILE A 112 19.75 8.02 15.81
N ALA A 113 18.46 8.00 15.51
CA ALA A 113 17.55 6.95 15.92
C ALA A 113 17.19 6.07 14.72
N ARG A 114 17.34 4.76 14.89
CA ARG A 114 16.86 3.75 13.94
C ARG A 114 15.73 2.97 14.60
N LEU A 115 14.58 2.94 13.95
CA LEU A 115 13.41 2.21 14.41
C LEU A 115 13.04 1.15 13.35
N ASP A 116 12.52 0.02 13.82
CA ASP A 116 11.99 -1.06 12.99
C ASP A 116 10.60 -1.44 13.51
N ILE A 117 9.60 -1.45 12.63
CA ILE A 117 8.24 -1.79 13.03
C ILE A 117 8.05 -3.31 13.03
N LYS A 118 8.17 -3.90 14.22
CA LYS A 118 8.05 -5.35 14.42
C LYS A 118 6.73 -5.90 13.87
N SER A 119 6.85 -6.85 12.94
CA SER A 119 5.69 -7.52 12.31
C SER A 119 4.67 -6.53 11.71
N PHE A 120 5.15 -5.42 11.14
CA PHE A 120 4.37 -4.29 10.63
C PHE A 120 3.04 -4.66 9.96
N TYR A 121 3.07 -5.50 8.94
CA TYR A 121 1.86 -5.92 8.23
C TYR A 121 0.83 -6.61 9.12
N ASP A 122 1.30 -7.46 10.04
CA ASP A 122 0.46 -8.24 10.94
C ASP A 122 -0.10 -7.35 12.08
N SER A 123 0.57 -6.24 12.40
CA SER A 123 0.19 -5.32 13.49
C SER A 123 -0.79 -4.22 13.09
N ILE A 124 -1.04 -4.02 11.79
CA ILE A 124 -1.98 -2.99 11.33
C ILE A 124 -3.41 -3.41 11.66
N ASP A 125 -4.14 -2.60 12.42
CA ASP A 125 -5.60 -2.78 12.54
C ASP A 125 -6.29 -2.25 11.29
N PHE A 126 -6.68 -3.17 10.39
CA PHE A 126 -7.32 -2.78 9.14
C PHE A 126 -8.71 -2.17 9.35
N LYS A 127 -9.41 -2.49 10.45
CA LYS A 127 -10.70 -1.85 10.75
C LYS A 127 -10.50 -0.37 11.06
N VAL A 128 -9.57 -0.05 11.94
CA VAL A 128 -9.22 1.34 12.29
C VAL A 128 -8.77 2.11 11.05
N LEU A 129 -7.92 1.50 10.22
CA LEU A 129 -7.48 2.11 8.96
C LEU A 129 -8.65 2.37 8.00
N LEU A 130 -9.60 1.43 7.89
CA LEU A 130 -10.76 1.59 7.03
C LEU A 130 -11.70 2.70 7.52
N ASP A 131 -11.96 2.76 8.83
CA ASP A 131 -12.76 3.82 9.45
C ASP A 131 -12.14 5.20 9.22
N LYS A 132 -10.80 5.30 9.33
CA LYS A 132 -10.05 6.51 8.95
C LYS A 132 -10.26 6.87 7.48
N ILE A 133 -10.12 5.90 6.56
CA ILE A 133 -10.28 6.15 5.12
C ILE A 133 -11.69 6.66 4.79
N VAL A 134 -12.71 6.14 5.47
CA VAL A 134 -14.10 6.59 5.35
C VAL A 134 -14.25 8.01 5.89
N SER A 135 -13.74 8.28 7.10
CA SER A 135 -13.79 9.59 7.74
C SER A 135 -13.06 10.69 6.96
N ASP A 136 -11.94 10.35 6.32
CA ASP A 136 -11.13 11.29 5.52
C ASP A 136 -11.92 11.89 4.35
N GLY A 137 -12.95 11.18 3.84
CA GLY A 137 -13.78 11.66 2.73
C GLY A 137 -13.02 11.86 1.41
N LYS A 138 -11.81 11.29 1.28
CA LYS A 138 -10.91 11.43 0.10
C LYS A 138 -11.14 10.37 -0.98
N VAL A 139 -11.90 9.34 -0.68
CA VAL A 139 -12.10 8.14 -1.51
C VAL A 139 -13.58 8.03 -1.91
N SER A 140 -13.87 7.57 -3.13
CA SER A 140 -15.26 7.41 -3.57
C SER A 140 -15.95 6.29 -2.78
N ARG A 141 -17.28 6.41 -2.61
CA ARG A 141 -18.10 5.35 -1.99
C ARG A 141 -17.91 3.98 -2.67
N TYR A 142 -17.63 3.98 -3.97
CA TYR A 142 -17.39 2.77 -4.74
C TYR A 142 -16.10 2.07 -4.29
N ASP A 143 -14.99 2.81 -4.21
CA ASP A 143 -13.70 2.29 -3.73
C ASP A 143 -13.78 1.87 -2.25
N ILE A 144 -14.53 2.60 -1.42
CA ILE A 144 -14.82 2.21 -0.02
C ILE A 144 -15.50 0.84 0.03
N ASN A 145 -16.51 0.59 -0.81
CA ASN A 145 -17.19 -0.70 -0.85
C ASN A 145 -16.26 -1.84 -1.26
N LEU A 146 -15.31 -1.59 -2.18
CA LEU A 146 -14.29 -2.59 -2.54
C LEU A 146 -13.33 -2.88 -1.39
N LEU A 147 -13.00 -1.88 -0.56
CA LEU A 147 -12.21 -2.08 0.66
C LEU A 147 -12.97 -2.89 1.70
N TYR A 148 -14.28 -2.68 1.88
CA TYR A 148 -15.11 -3.53 2.73
C TYR A 148 -15.14 -4.99 2.21
N LYS A 149 -15.33 -5.21 0.90
CA LYS A 149 -15.24 -6.55 0.30
C LYS A 149 -13.88 -7.21 0.53
N PHE A 150 -12.80 -6.41 0.46
CA PHE A 150 -11.46 -6.89 0.78
C PHE A 150 -11.36 -7.29 2.26
N LYS A 151 -11.82 -6.46 3.19
CA LYS A 151 -11.86 -6.77 4.64
C LYS A 151 -12.65 -8.05 4.92
N ASP A 152 -13.84 -8.19 4.36
CA ASP A 152 -14.69 -9.38 4.50
C ASP A 152 -13.96 -10.64 4.02
N SER A 153 -13.27 -10.56 2.88
CA SER A 153 -12.47 -11.68 2.35
C SER A 153 -11.30 -12.05 3.26
N LEU A 154 -10.71 -11.10 4.00
CA LEU A 154 -9.65 -11.39 4.98
C LEU A 154 -10.21 -12.04 6.24
N ASP A 155 -11.36 -11.56 6.71
CA ASP A 155 -12.03 -12.10 7.90
C ASP A 155 -12.47 -13.54 7.69
N GLN A 156 -13.03 -13.87 6.53
CA GLN A 156 -13.37 -15.24 6.15
C GLN A 156 -12.16 -16.18 6.16
N LYS A 157 -10.95 -15.64 5.97
CA LYS A 157 -9.68 -16.38 6.00
C LYS A 157 -8.96 -16.30 7.35
N MET A 158 -9.55 -15.66 8.35
CA MET A 158 -8.93 -15.44 9.66
C MET A 158 -7.52 -14.81 9.52
N ILE A 159 -7.38 -13.87 8.59
CA ILE A 159 -6.15 -13.11 8.38
C ILE A 159 -6.23 -11.84 9.24
N SER A 160 -5.39 -11.78 10.27
CA SER A 160 -5.18 -10.55 11.04
C SER A 160 -4.28 -9.58 10.26
N GLY A 161 -4.58 -8.29 10.38
CA GLY A 161 -3.83 -7.23 9.72
C GLY A 161 -3.91 -7.24 8.21
N LEU A 162 -2.83 -6.80 7.54
CA LEU A 162 -2.75 -6.72 6.09
C LEU A 162 -1.90 -7.88 5.54
N PRO A 163 -2.42 -8.72 4.62
CA PRO A 163 -1.65 -9.85 4.12
C PRO A 163 -0.55 -9.39 3.15
N ARG A 164 0.55 -10.13 3.12
CA ARG A 164 1.65 -9.92 2.17
C ARG A 164 1.27 -10.43 0.77
N GLY A 165 1.98 -9.97 -0.27
CA GLY A 165 1.90 -10.55 -1.61
C GLY A 165 0.99 -9.82 -2.61
N ILE A 166 0.29 -8.76 -2.19
CA ILE A 166 -0.51 -7.92 -3.08
C ILE A 166 -0.21 -6.42 -2.89
N SER A 167 -0.37 -5.65 -3.97
CA SER A 167 -0.10 -4.21 -3.98
C SER A 167 -1.11 -3.39 -3.17
N LEU A 168 -2.33 -3.89 -2.97
CA LEU A 168 -3.35 -3.23 -2.15
C LEU A 168 -2.90 -3.14 -0.69
N SER A 169 -2.47 -4.26 -0.09
CA SER A 169 -1.91 -4.27 1.26
C SER A 169 -0.70 -3.35 1.40
N ALA A 170 0.20 -3.32 0.41
CA ALA A 170 1.33 -2.41 0.44
C ALA A 170 0.89 -0.94 0.43
N THR A 171 -0.13 -0.59 -0.37
CA THR A 171 -0.64 0.80 -0.45
C THR A 171 -1.38 1.20 0.82
N LEU A 172 -2.17 0.29 1.40
CA LEU A 172 -2.86 0.52 2.67
C LEU A 172 -1.85 0.68 3.83
N ALA A 173 -0.78 -0.12 3.83
CA ALA A 173 0.28 -0.01 4.81
C ALA A 173 1.01 1.35 4.73
N GLU A 174 1.32 1.84 3.52
CA GLU A 174 1.87 3.19 3.35
C GLU A 174 0.91 4.27 3.85
N LEU A 175 -0.40 4.13 3.57
CA LEU A 175 -1.42 5.06 4.07
C LEU A 175 -1.43 5.11 5.59
N CYS A 176 -1.35 3.96 6.26
CA CYS A 176 -1.30 3.85 7.71
C CYS A 176 -0.11 4.63 8.31
N LEU A 177 1.03 4.67 7.62
CA LEU A 177 2.25 5.31 8.12
C LEU A 177 2.33 6.81 7.81
N GLN A 178 1.45 7.35 6.96
CA GLN A 178 1.48 8.78 6.60
C GLN A 178 1.37 9.74 7.79
N GLU A 179 0.64 9.35 8.85
CA GLU A 179 0.50 10.17 10.04
C GLU A 179 1.79 10.21 10.87
N ILE A 180 2.47 9.06 10.98
CA ILE A 180 3.78 8.95 11.62
C ILE A 180 4.82 9.75 10.83
N ASP A 181 4.82 9.62 9.49
CA ASP A 181 5.68 10.42 8.61
C ASP A 181 5.43 11.92 8.83
N SER A 182 4.16 12.33 8.88
CA SER A 182 3.77 13.72 9.08
C SER A 182 4.13 14.26 10.47
N PHE A 183 4.12 13.40 11.48
CA PHE A 183 4.53 13.75 12.84
C PHE A 183 6.02 14.10 12.86
N PHE A 184 6.89 13.19 12.42
CA PHE A 184 8.34 13.42 12.44
C PHE A 184 8.80 14.55 11.52
N LEU A 185 8.15 14.72 10.36
CA LEU A 185 8.47 15.84 9.45
C LEU A 185 8.10 17.22 10.01
N LYS A 186 7.21 17.29 11.00
CA LYS A 186 6.83 18.54 11.67
C LYS A 186 7.61 18.78 12.94
N GLU A 187 8.36 17.80 13.43
CA GLU A 187 9.07 17.96 14.69
C GLU A 187 10.27 18.87 14.57
N LYS A 188 10.34 19.88 15.44
CA LYS A 188 11.34 20.95 15.34
C LYS A 188 12.76 20.45 15.53
N ASP A 189 12.93 19.45 16.37
CA ASP A 189 14.24 18.90 16.69
C ASP A 189 14.70 17.85 15.67
N VAL A 190 13.83 17.43 14.74
CA VAL A 190 14.13 16.48 13.67
C VAL A 190 14.48 17.25 12.41
N PHE A 191 15.74 17.17 11.99
CA PHE A 191 16.21 17.82 10.75
C PHE A 191 16.34 16.84 9.58
N TYR A 192 16.31 15.53 9.84
CA TYR A 192 16.18 14.52 8.80
C TYR A 192 15.30 13.36 9.24
N TYR A 193 14.32 13.02 8.39
CA TYR A 193 13.48 11.84 8.54
C TYR A 193 13.44 11.08 7.22
N SER A 194 13.57 9.76 7.28
CA SER A 194 13.35 8.90 6.13
C SER A 194 12.78 7.55 6.58
N ARG A 195 11.95 6.96 5.73
CA ARG A 195 11.38 5.64 5.95
C ARG A 195 11.48 4.81 4.69
N PHE A 196 11.83 3.53 4.85
CA PHE A 196 11.78 2.53 3.79
C PHE A 196 10.98 1.33 4.27
N VAL A 197 9.69 1.32 3.91
CA VAL A 197 8.71 0.33 4.42
C VAL A 197 8.61 0.41 5.95
N ASP A 198 9.20 -0.54 6.68
CA ASP A 198 9.19 -0.71 8.13
C ASP A 198 10.44 -0.16 8.83
N ASP A 199 11.54 0.09 8.09
CA ASP A 199 12.74 0.76 8.59
C ASP A 199 12.54 2.28 8.62
N ILE A 200 12.71 2.90 9.78
CA ILE A 200 12.69 4.35 9.97
C ILE A 200 14.06 4.82 10.45
N LEU A 201 14.53 5.93 9.87
CA LEU A 201 15.75 6.61 10.26
C LEU A 201 15.47 8.08 10.54
N ILE A 202 15.90 8.54 11.70
CA ILE A 202 15.69 9.89 12.21
C ILE A 202 17.04 10.46 12.61
N ILE A 203 17.33 11.69 12.17
CA ILE A 203 18.43 12.48 12.71
C ILE A 203 17.83 13.72 13.37
N HIS A 204 18.21 13.92 14.62
CA HIS A 204 17.70 15.00 15.46
C HIS A 204 18.83 15.64 16.28
N HIS A 205 18.57 16.83 16.82
CA HIS A 205 19.58 17.61 17.52
C HIS A 205 20.21 16.85 18.70
N GLY A 206 21.54 16.92 18.80
CA GLY A 206 22.31 16.29 19.87
C GLY A 206 22.47 17.19 21.08
N GLY A 207 21.53 17.12 22.04
CA GLY A 207 21.70 17.68 23.38
C GLY A 207 22.13 16.62 24.39
N ASN A 208 23.00 16.98 25.34
CA ASN A 208 23.47 16.09 26.41
C ASN A 208 22.29 15.45 27.19
N ASN A 209 22.22 14.12 27.13
CA ASN A 209 21.42 13.22 27.98
C ASN A 209 19.96 13.59 28.25
N LYS A 210 19.07 13.15 27.34
CA LYS A 210 17.86 12.44 27.78
C LYS A 210 17.75 11.16 26.97
N THR A 211 17.93 10.03 27.65
CA THR A 211 17.56 8.70 27.16
C THR A 211 16.08 8.76 26.78
N VAL A 212 15.78 8.89 25.49
CA VAL A 212 14.42 8.71 24.99
C VAL A 212 14.27 7.21 24.79
N HIS A 213 13.57 6.57 25.72
CA HIS A 213 13.07 5.22 25.50
C HIS A 213 11.97 5.31 24.43
N TYR A 214 12.25 4.76 23.26
CA TYR A 214 11.25 4.45 22.24
C TYR A 214 10.58 3.10 22.53
#